data_AF-A0A8J6NQH6-F1
#
_entry.id   AF-A0A8J6NQH6-F1
#
_cell.length_a   1.000
_cell.length_b   1.000
_cell.length_c   1.000
_cell.angle_alpha   90.00
_cell.angle_beta   90.00
_cell.angle_gamma   90.00
#
_symmetry.space_group_name_H-M   'P 1'
#
loop_
_entity.id
_entity.type
_entity.pdbx_description
1 polymer ?
#
loop_
_entity_poly.entity_id
_entity_poly.type
_entity_poly.pdbx_seq_one_letter_code
_entity_poly.pdbx_strand_id
1 'polypeptide(L)'
;MKTIIKVIGVLLCIAAAIAYYLYNRVSYQPEWYLEDKGVGEFQFTGNVDDLERKIKQGLQNGESVRIPANRMIDLVADQLEKKTGFEIKEAIKAAKTTIDPSGVEVEMIVDMRLIPPEKLPKDAQKAFKQFLGLVPKNALNNLYIKCNMQALKQEGSVSLDPLSSISIGKMNLPVAELKKKIGSKRTFSLESLPISDVEFEKDAIILKP
;
A
#
# COMPACT_ATOMS: atom_id res chain seq x y z
N MET A 1 -4.18 -33.21 38.02
CA MET A 1 -5.26 -33.02 37.03
C MET A 1 -5.98 -31.66 37.10
N LYS A 2 -6.58 -31.28 38.25
CA LYS A 2 -7.35 -30.02 38.36
C LYS A 2 -6.53 -28.73 38.06
N THR A 3 -5.24 -28.72 38.37
CA THR A 3 -4.36 -27.56 38.12
C THR A 3 -3.99 -27.41 36.64
N ILE A 4 -3.77 -28.52 35.93
CA ILE A 4 -3.43 -28.51 34.48
C ILE A 4 -4.62 -28.00 33.65
N ILE A 5 -5.85 -28.42 34.00
CA ILE A 5 -7.07 -27.96 33.32
C ILE A 5 -7.26 -26.44 33.47
N LYS A 6 -6.96 -25.87 34.66
CA LYS A 6 -7.02 -24.42 34.89
C LYS A 6 -6.01 -23.65 34.05
N VAL A 7 -4.76 -24.15 33.96
CA VAL A 7 -3.71 -23.51 33.14
C VAL A 7 -4.05 -23.53 31.66
N ILE A 8 -4.55 -24.65 31.14
CA ILE A 8 -5.00 -24.76 29.74
C ILE A 8 -6.16 -23.78 29.47
N GLY A 9 -7.13 -23.69 30.37
CA GLY A 9 -8.23 -22.73 30.25
C GLY A 9 -7.77 -21.28 30.17
N VAL A 10 -6.81 -20.87 31.02
CA VAL A 10 -6.24 -19.51 30.99
C VAL A 10 -5.51 -19.22 29.68
N LEU A 11 -4.70 -20.17 29.18
CA LEU A 11 -4.00 -20.01 27.90
C LEU A 11 -4.96 -19.87 26.72
N LEU A 12 -6.06 -20.62 26.71
CA LEU A 12 -7.11 -20.49 25.70
C LEU A 12 -7.82 -19.14 25.76
N CYS A 13 -8.12 -18.63 26.97
CA CYS A 13 -8.70 -17.29 27.12
C CYS A 13 -7.75 -16.19 26.63
N ILE A 14 -6.46 -16.30 26.93
CA ILE A 14 -5.44 -15.35 26.45
C ILE A 14 -5.34 -15.42 24.91
N ALA A 15 -5.28 -16.62 24.34
CA ALA A 15 -5.25 -16.81 22.89
C ALA A 15 -6.51 -16.24 22.21
N ALA A 16 -7.69 -16.46 22.81
CA ALA A 16 -8.96 -15.91 22.31
C ALA A 16 -8.99 -14.39 22.41
N ALA A 17 -8.49 -13.80 23.50
CA ALA A 17 -8.40 -12.35 23.66
C ALA A 17 -7.43 -11.72 22.66
N ILE A 18 -6.27 -12.35 22.42
CA ILE A 18 -5.31 -11.92 21.39
C ILE A 18 -5.95 -12.04 19.99
N ALA A 19 -6.62 -13.15 19.70
CA ALA A 19 -7.29 -13.36 18.41
C ALA A 19 -8.40 -12.32 18.19
N TYR A 20 -9.24 -12.06 19.18
CA TYR A 20 -10.28 -11.03 19.14
C TYR A 20 -9.70 -9.62 18.96
N TYR A 21 -8.61 -9.31 19.67
CA TYR A 21 -7.91 -8.04 19.55
C TYR A 21 -7.33 -7.84 18.14
N LEU A 22 -6.64 -8.84 17.60
CA LEU A 22 -6.10 -8.80 16.24
C LEU A 22 -7.23 -8.72 15.20
N TYR A 23 -8.31 -9.48 15.39
CA TYR A 23 -9.49 -9.45 14.54
C TYR A 23 -10.07 -8.04 14.42
N ASN A 24 -10.27 -7.35 15.54
CA ASN A 24 -10.82 -5.99 15.55
C ASN A 24 -9.88 -4.94 14.95
N ARG A 25 -8.56 -5.17 15.01
CA ARG A 25 -7.61 -4.24 14.38
C ARG A 25 -7.53 -4.46 12.88
N VAL A 26 -7.53 -5.70 12.40
CA VAL A 26 -7.38 -6.02 10.98
C VAL A 26 -8.69 -5.81 10.20
N SER A 27 -9.84 -6.07 10.82
CA SER A 27 -11.17 -5.88 10.19
C SER A 27 -11.65 -4.43 10.18
N TYR A 28 -10.80 -3.49 10.61
CA TYR A 28 -11.14 -2.07 10.58
C TYR A 28 -11.36 -1.59 9.14
N GLN A 29 -12.39 -0.79 8.97
CA GLN A 29 -12.70 -0.07 7.74
C GLN A 29 -12.83 1.41 8.08
N PRO A 30 -12.28 2.31 7.24
CA PRO A 30 -12.35 3.74 7.47
C PRO A 30 -13.76 4.28 7.19
N GLU A 31 -14.12 5.39 7.83
CA GLU A 31 -15.45 6.01 7.71
C GLU A 31 -15.81 6.35 6.26
N TRP A 32 -14.88 6.93 5.51
CA TRP A 32 -15.09 7.27 4.09
C TRP A 32 -15.54 6.07 3.26
N TYR A 33 -15.02 4.88 3.53
CA TYR A 33 -15.42 3.66 2.80
C TYR A 33 -16.81 3.18 3.21
N LEU A 34 -17.20 3.40 4.47
CA LEU A 34 -18.52 3.01 4.95
C LEU A 34 -19.60 3.93 4.42
N GLU A 35 -19.30 5.21 4.26
CA GLU A 35 -20.18 6.23 3.67
C GLU A 35 -20.35 6.03 2.16
N ASP A 36 -19.26 5.74 1.44
CA ASP A 36 -19.25 5.57 -0.02
C ASP A 36 -19.76 4.21 -0.50
N LYS A 37 -20.09 3.25 0.38
CA LYS A 37 -20.66 1.94 -0.02
C LYS A 37 -21.98 2.02 -0.80
N GLY A 38 -22.58 3.21 -0.93
CA GLY A 38 -23.73 3.50 -1.78
C GLY A 38 -23.40 4.14 -3.14
N VAL A 39 -22.13 4.45 -3.45
CA VAL A 39 -21.73 5.33 -4.56
C VAL A 39 -20.71 4.67 -5.49
N GLY A 40 -21.11 3.57 -6.14
CA GLY A 40 -20.39 3.01 -7.31
C GLY A 40 -19.03 2.34 -7.01
N GLU A 41 -18.62 1.45 -7.92
CA GLU A 41 -17.28 0.84 -7.88
C GLU A 41 -16.21 1.90 -8.14
N PHE A 42 -15.06 1.81 -7.45
CA PHE A 42 -13.90 2.63 -7.76
C PHE A 42 -13.50 2.42 -9.22
N GLN A 43 -13.45 3.50 -9.99
CA GLN A 43 -13.08 3.46 -11.40
C GLN A 43 -11.67 4.01 -11.59
N PHE A 44 -10.80 3.19 -12.17
CA PHE A 44 -9.48 3.62 -12.61
C PHE A 44 -9.63 4.71 -13.68
N THR A 45 -8.91 5.82 -13.51
CA THR A 45 -9.17 7.03 -14.28
C THR A 45 -8.31 7.13 -15.55
N GLY A 46 -8.76 6.47 -16.61
CA GLY A 46 -8.29 6.70 -17.98
C GLY A 46 -7.00 5.97 -18.38
N ASN A 47 -6.46 6.35 -19.55
CA ASN A 47 -5.31 5.67 -20.17
C ASN A 47 -4.01 5.99 -19.40
N VAL A 48 -3.43 4.99 -18.73
CA VAL A 48 -2.18 5.12 -17.94
C VAL A 48 -0.96 5.25 -18.84
N ASP A 49 -0.95 4.60 -20.01
CA ASP A 49 0.18 4.67 -20.94
C ASP A 49 0.40 6.09 -21.51
N ASP A 50 -0.68 6.84 -21.74
CA ASP A 50 -0.57 8.26 -22.13
C ASP A 50 0.08 9.10 -21.03
N LEU A 51 -0.27 8.85 -19.76
CA LEU A 51 0.29 9.55 -18.62
C LEU A 51 1.77 9.20 -18.43
N GLU A 52 2.15 7.92 -18.50
CA GLU A 52 3.55 7.49 -18.44
C GLU A 52 4.39 8.11 -19.55
N ARG A 53 3.84 8.18 -20.77
CA ARG A 53 4.51 8.82 -21.91
C ARG A 53 4.73 10.30 -21.66
N LYS A 54 3.71 11.02 -21.16
CA LYS A 54 3.82 12.45 -20.81
C LYS A 54 4.86 12.69 -19.72
N ILE A 55 4.90 11.84 -18.69
CA ILE A 55 5.92 11.91 -17.64
C ILE A 55 7.33 11.76 -18.21
N LYS A 56 7.56 10.72 -19.02
CA LYS A 56 8.87 10.47 -19.64
C LYS A 56 9.30 11.62 -20.55
N GLN A 57 8.40 12.09 -21.42
CA GLN A 57 8.70 13.18 -22.36
C GLN A 57 8.98 14.50 -21.64
N GLY A 58 8.14 14.89 -20.67
CA GLY A 58 8.34 16.13 -19.91
C GLY A 58 9.69 16.13 -19.19
N LEU A 59 9.99 15.07 -18.44
CA LEU A 59 11.26 14.97 -17.72
C LEU A 59 12.48 14.94 -18.66
N GLN A 60 12.40 14.25 -19.80
CA GLN A 60 13.48 14.25 -20.80
C GLN A 60 13.68 15.61 -21.47
N ASN A 61 12.62 16.42 -21.58
CA ASN A 61 12.67 17.77 -22.12
C ASN A 61 13.12 18.82 -21.08
N GLY A 62 13.41 18.42 -19.83
CA GLY A 62 13.75 19.37 -18.77
C GLY A 62 12.53 20.08 -18.18
N GLU A 63 11.32 19.56 -18.37
CA GLU A 63 10.07 20.11 -17.86
C GLU A 63 9.66 19.44 -16.53
N SER A 64 9.08 20.24 -15.63
CA SER A 64 8.43 19.70 -14.43
C SER A 64 7.08 19.08 -14.81
N VAL A 65 6.81 17.87 -14.31
CA VAL A 65 5.56 17.14 -14.61
C VAL A 65 4.68 17.08 -13.38
N ARG A 66 3.44 17.56 -13.53
CA ARG A 66 2.39 17.48 -12.50
C ARG A 66 1.60 16.18 -12.63
N ILE A 67 1.59 15.37 -11.58
CA ILE A 67 0.79 14.15 -11.45
C ILE A 67 -0.32 14.41 -10.42
N PRO A 68 -1.60 14.49 -10.84
CA PRO A 68 -2.69 14.73 -9.90
C PRO A 68 -2.98 13.49 -9.04
N ALA A 69 -3.49 13.72 -7.82
CA ALA A 69 -3.70 12.69 -6.79
C ALA A 69 -4.57 11.51 -7.27
N ASN A 70 -5.61 11.81 -8.05
CA ASN A 70 -6.52 10.80 -8.60
C ASN A 70 -5.85 9.81 -9.57
N ARG A 71 -4.66 10.13 -10.09
CA ARG A 71 -3.90 9.25 -11.01
C ARG A 71 -2.88 8.35 -10.31
N MET A 72 -2.63 8.56 -9.03
CA MET A 72 -1.56 7.85 -8.30
C MET A 72 -1.80 6.35 -8.20
N ILE A 73 -3.03 5.95 -7.86
CA ILE A 73 -3.39 4.53 -7.76
C ILE A 73 -3.31 3.86 -9.12
N ASP A 74 -3.76 4.55 -10.19
CA ASP A 74 -3.68 4.03 -11.56
C ASP A 74 -2.21 3.73 -11.95
N LEU A 75 -1.29 4.66 -11.68
CA LEU A 75 0.13 4.50 -11.97
C LEU A 75 0.76 3.35 -11.18
N VAL A 76 0.48 3.28 -9.87
CA VAL A 76 1.05 2.23 -9.00
C VAL A 76 0.51 0.87 -9.39
N ALA A 77 -0.80 0.76 -9.62
CA ALA A 77 -1.43 -0.48 -10.04
C ALA A 77 -0.85 -0.96 -11.37
N ASP A 78 -0.79 -0.10 -12.38
CA ASP A 78 -0.25 -0.43 -13.70
C ASP A 78 1.22 -0.90 -13.65
N GLN A 79 2.06 -0.22 -12.87
CA GLN A 79 3.44 -0.63 -12.63
C GLN A 79 3.56 -2.00 -11.95
N LEU A 80 2.64 -2.30 -11.02
CA LEU A 80 2.60 -3.60 -10.37
C LEU A 80 2.15 -4.68 -11.35
N GLU A 81 1.09 -4.45 -12.13
CA GLU A 81 0.60 -5.38 -13.16
C GLU A 81 1.67 -5.70 -14.21
N LYS A 82 2.37 -4.68 -14.71
CA LYS A 82 3.51 -4.83 -15.64
C LYS A 82 4.64 -5.68 -15.05
N LYS A 83 4.87 -5.63 -13.73
CA LYS A 83 5.93 -6.38 -13.05
C LYS A 83 5.53 -7.80 -12.64
N THR A 84 4.28 -8.01 -12.26
CA THR A 84 3.79 -9.27 -11.68
C THR A 84 3.00 -10.12 -12.67
N GLY A 85 2.45 -9.50 -13.72
CA GLY A 85 1.62 -10.15 -14.73
C GLY A 85 0.30 -10.69 -14.19
N PHE A 86 -0.26 -10.07 -13.14
CA PHE A 86 -1.64 -10.30 -12.69
C PHE A 86 -2.36 -8.96 -12.57
N GLU A 87 -3.68 -8.96 -12.75
CA GLU A 87 -4.53 -7.77 -12.75
C GLU A 87 -4.81 -7.30 -11.31
N ILE A 88 -3.92 -6.47 -10.76
CA ILE A 88 -4.03 -5.94 -9.39
C ILE A 88 -5.23 -5.01 -9.23
N LYS A 89 -5.67 -4.38 -10.32
CA LYS A 89 -6.80 -3.46 -10.32
C LYS A 89 -8.09 -4.16 -9.87
N GLU A 90 -8.28 -5.44 -10.24
CA GLU A 90 -9.43 -6.24 -9.81
C GLU A 90 -9.46 -6.50 -8.29
N ALA A 91 -8.29 -6.49 -7.64
CA ALA A 91 -8.20 -6.66 -6.20
C ALA A 91 -8.53 -5.37 -5.43
N ILE A 92 -8.48 -4.19 -6.06
CA ILE A 92 -8.72 -2.91 -5.39
C ILE A 92 -10.21 -2.56 -5.51
N LYS A 93 -10.91 -2.57 -4.37
CA LYS A 93 -12.36 -2.25 -4.31
C LYS A 93 -12.65 -0.78 -4.21
N ALA A 94 -11.80 -0.08 -3.46
CA ALA A 94 -11.88 1.35 -3.25
C ALA A 94 -10.49 1.87 -2.94
N ALA A 95 -10.20 3.07 -3.41
CA ALA A 95 -8.96 3.72 -3.08
C ALA A 95 -9.10 5.24 -3.14
N LYS A 96 -8.30 5.91 -2.32
CA LYS A 96 -8.24 7.35 -2.22
C LYS A 96 -6.79 7.76 -2.07
N THR A 97 -6.41 8.83 -2.75
CA THR A 97 -5.11 9.48 -2.55
C THR A 97 -5.34 10.89 -2.08
N THR A 98 -4.67 11.27 -0.99
CA THR A 98 -4.59 12.65 -0.52
C THR A 98 -3.13 13.10 -0.68
N ILE A 99 -2.92 14.28 -1.25
CA ILE A 99 -1.58 14.85 -1.40
C ILE A 99 -1.62 16.27 -0.84
N ASP A 100 -0.66 16.55 0.03
CA ASP A 100 -0.43 17.88 0.60
C ASP A 100 1.09 18.13 0.72
N PRO A 101 1.53 19.34 1.09
CA PRO A 101 2.96 19.64 1.17
C PRO A 101 3.77 18.76 2.14
N SER A 102 3.12 18.04 3.06
CA SER A 102 3.79 17.12 3.98
C SER A 102 4.03 15.72 3.38
N GLY A 103 3.32 15.34 2.33
CA GLY A 103 3.48 14.05 1.68
C GLY A 103 2.26 13.53 0.94
N VAL A 104 2.27 12.21 0.73
CA VAL A 104 1.24 11.46 0.02
C VAL A 104 0.66 10.42 0.96
N GLU A 105 -0.66 10.46 1.12
CA GLU A 105 -1.42 9.42 1.79
C GLU A 105 -2.24 8.65 0.76
N VAL A 106 -2.02 7.33 0.67
CA VAL A 106 -2.81 6.43 -0.16
C VAL A 106 -3.58 5.48 0.75
N GLU A 107 -4.90 5.48 0.63
CA GLU A 107 -5.80 4.61 1.36
C GLU A 107 -6.49 3.66 0.38
N MET A 108 -6.57 2.36 0.70
CA MET A 108 -7.13 1.34 -0.18
C MET A 108 -7.92 0.31 0.60
N ILE A 109 -8.98 -0.20 -0.02
CA ILE A 109 -9.68 -1.42 0.38
C ILE A 109 -9.37 -2.48 -0.66
N VAL A 110 -8.75 -3.57 -0.21
CA VAL A 110 -8.22 -4.61 -1.10
C VAL A 110 -8.85 -5.97 -0.76
N ASP A 111 -9.26 -6.70 -1.79
CA ASP A 111 -9.60 -8.10 -1.71
C ASP A 111 -8.34 -8.96 -1.88
N MET A 112 -7.71 -9.28 -0.76
CA MET A 112 -6.46 -10.02 -0.70
C MET A 112 -6.60 -11.45 -1.23
N ARG A 113 -7.83 -11.96 -1.39
CA ARG A 113 -8.11 -13.29 -1.93
C ARG A 113 -7.90 -13.36 -3.44
N LEU A 114 -7.97 -12.21 -4.12
CA LEU A 114 -7.76 -12.09 -5.56
C LEU A 114 -6.28 -11.95 -5.93
N ILE A 115 -5.39 -11.79 -4.94
CA ILE A 115 -3.94 -11.65 -5.18
C ILE A 115 -3.29 -13.03 -5.12
N PRO A 116 -2.84 -13.62 -6.25
CA PRO A 116 -2.17 -14.91 -6.27
C PRO A 116 -0.76 -14.80 -5.66
N PRO A 117 -0.47 -15.48 -4.52
CA PRO A 117 0.84 -15.41 -3.87
C PRO A 117 2.01 -15.74 -4.80
N GLU A 118 1.80 -16.62 -5.78
CA GLU A 118 2.80 -17.15 -6.71
C GLU A 118 3.27 -16.11 -7.72
N LYS A 119 2.45 -15.07 -7.96
CA LYS A 119 2.77 -13.94 -8.84
C LYS A 119 3.50 -12.81 -8.11
N LEU A 120 3.58 -12.86 -6.79
CA LEU A 120 4.36 -11.91 -6.02
C LEU A 120 5.87 -12.22 -6.14
N PRO A 121 6.75 -11.23 -5.93
CA PRO A 121 8.19 -11.47 -5.83
C PRO A 121 8.51 -12.56 -4.81
N LYS A 122 9.47 -13.45 -5.10
CA LYS A 122 9.82 -14.62 -4.26
C LYS A 122 9.99 -14.28 -2.78
N ASP A 123 10.65 -13.16 -2.49
CA ASP A 123 10.91 -12.69 -1.12
C ASP A 123 9.62 -12.30 -0.37
N ALA A 124 8.58 -11.89 -1.11
CA ALA A 124 7.27 -11.51 -0.56
C ALA A 124 6.28 -12.68 -0.44
N GLN A 125 6.42 -13.74 -1.23
CA GLN A 125 5.44 -14.85 -1.28
C GLN A 125 5.24 -15.51 0.10
N LYS A 126 6.34 -15.79 0.80
CA LYS A 126 6.29 -16.44 2.12
C LYS A 126 5.59 -15.56 3.15
N ALA A 127 5.98 -14.28 3.22
CA ALA A 127 5.38 -13.32 4.13
C ALA A 127 3.89 -13.13 3.83
N PHE A 128 3.52 -13.08 2.54
CA PHE A 128 2.14 -12.97 2.11
C PHE A 128 1.30 -14.19 2.51
N LYS A 129 1.78 -15.41 2.26
CA LYS A 129 1.09 -16.65 2.69
C LYS A 129 0.90 -16.72 4.20
N GLN A 130 1.92 -16.32 4.97
CA GLN A 130 1.83 -16.25 6.42
C GLN A 130 0.79 -15.21 6.86
N PHE A 131 0.79 -14.03 6.24
CA PHE A 131 -0.20 -12.99 6.50
C PHE A 131 -1.63 -13.49 6.23
N LEU A 132 -1.88 -14.14 5.08
CA LEU A 132 -3.19 -14.72 4.77
C LEU A 132 -3.65 -15.77 5.79
N GLY A 133 -2.72 -16.52 6.38
CA GLY A 133 -3.02 -17.50 7.44
C GLY A 133 -3.31 -16.87 8.81
N LEU A 134 -2.82 -15.65 9.06
CA LEU A 134 -3.04 -14.93 10.31
C LEU A 134 -4.28 -14.05 10.28
N VAL A 135 -4.68 -13.58 9.09
CA VAL A 135 -5.84 -12.71 8.93
C VAL A 135 -7.12 -13.53 8.82
N PRO A 136 -8.18 -13.18 9.58
CA PRO A 136 -9.49 -13.80 9.46
C PRO A 136 -10.01 -13.79 8.01
N LYS A 137 -10.51 -14.93 7.52
CA LYS A 137 -10.95 -15.07 6.11
C LYS A 137 -11.97 -14.03 5.68
N ASN A 138 -12.84 -13.60 6.60
CA ASN A 138 -13.86 -12.59 6.35
C ASN A 138 -13.31 -11.16 6.31
N ALA A 139 -12.11 -10.90 6.85
CA ALA A 139 -11.43 -9.60 6.74
C ALA A 139 -10.63 -9.49 5.43
N LEU A 140 -10.20 -10.62 4.84
CA LEU A 140 -9.42 -10.64 3.60
C LEU A 140 -10.13 -10.03 2.40
N ASN A 141 -11.46 -9.94 2.41
CA ASN A 141 -12.23 -9.39 1.29
C ASN A 141 -12.30 -7.85 1.31
N ASN A 142 -12.03 -7.20 2.44
CA ASN A 142 -12.16 -5.76 2.62
C ASN A 142 -11.02 -5.28 3.53
N LEU A 143 -9.79 -5.65 3.18
CA LEU A 143 -8.65 -5.29 3.98
C LEU A 143 -8.31 -3.82 3.72
N TYR A 144 -8.37 -3.00 4.75
CA TYR A 144 -7.91 -1.62 4.68
C TYR A 144 -6.38 -1.54 4.76
N ILE A 145 -5.79 -0.87 3.78
CA ILE A 145 -4.37 -0.57 3.69
C ILE A 145 -4.21 0.94 3.55
N LYS A 146 -3.36 1.54 4.39
CA LYS A 146 -3.02 2.96 4.31
C LYS A 146 -1.50 3.14 4.23
N CYS A 147 -1.03 3.86 3.23
CA CYS A 147 0.38 4.17 3.04
C CYS A 147 0.58 5.67 3.26
N ASN A 148 1.31 6.03 4.30
CA ASN A 148 1.78 7.39 4.53
C ASN A 148 3.20 7.49 3.99
N MET A 149 3.38 8.25 2.92
CA MET A 149 4.64 8.34 2.20
C MET A 149 5.15 9.78 2.22
N GLN A 150 6.40 9.93 2.61
CA GLN A 150 7.13 11.19 2.49
C GLN A 150 8.35 10.94 1.59
N ALA A 151 8.70 11.94 0.79
CA ALA A 151 9.90 11.90 -0.02
C ALA A 151 11.09 12.40 0.81
N LEU A 152 12.19 11.65 0.76
CA LEU A 152 13.48 12.07 1.26
C LEU A 152 14.40 12.28 0.06
N LYS A 153 14.79 13.54 -0.15
CA LYS A 153 15.75 13.96 -1.16
C LYS A 153 17.15 13.44 -0.82
N GLN A 154 17.78 12.77 -1.75
CA GLN A 154 19.17 12.32 -1.68
C GLN A 154 19.91 12.81 -2.93
N GLU A 155 21.24 12.91 -2.88
CA GLU A 155 22.02 13.39 -4.02
C GLU A 155 21.72 12.54 -5.27
N GLY A 156 21.07 13.15 -6.27
CA GLY A 156 20.71 12.52 -7.54
C GLY A 156 19.57 11.49 -7.48
N SER A 157 18.83 11.39 -6.37
CA SER A 157 17.68 10.47 -6.28
C SER A 157 16.64 10.88 -5.23
N VAL A 158 15.40 10.45 -5.43
CA VAL A 158 14.34 10.57 -4.43
C VAL A 158 14.04 9.19 -3.85
N SER A 159 14.03 9.12 -2.52
CA SER A 159 13.74 7.90 -1.76
C SER A 159 12.54 8.11 -0.82
N LEU A 160 12.00 7.03 -0.25
CA LEU A 160 10.98 7.14 0.79
C LEU A 160 11.62 7.44 2.14
N ASP A 161 11.09 8.45 2.83
CA ASP A 161 11.51 8.84 4.18
C ASP A 161 11.34 7.66 5.16
N PRO A 162 12.29 7.43 6.10
CA PRO A 162 12.16 6.40 7.12
C PRO A 162 10.91 6.50 8.01
N LEU A 163 10.34 7.70 8.18
CA LEU A 163 9.09 7.97 8.91
C LEU A 163 7.85 7.56 8.11
N SER A 164 7.99 7.27 6.81
CA SER A 164 6.92 6.67 6.02
C SER A 164 6.43 5.38 6.67
N SER A 165 5.13 5.12 6.58
CA SER A 165 4.51 3.97 7.24
C SER A 165 3.44 3.32 6.39
N ILE A 166 3.23 2.03 6.62
CA ILE A 166 2.14 1.26 6.04
C ILE A 166 1.28 0.76 7.18
N SER A 167 0.00 1.07 7.12
CA SER A 167 -1.02 0.58 8.04
C SER A 167 -1.86 -0.51 7.39
N ILE A 168 -2.15 -1.57 8.14
CA ILE A 168 -3.12 -2.60 7.79
C ILE A 168 -4.20 -2.60 8.87
N GLY A 169 -5.41 -2.20 8.52
CA GLY A 169 -6.44 -1.88 9.49
C GLY A 169 -5.93 -0.81 10.48
N LYS A 170 -5.96 -1.12 11.78
CA LYS A 170 -5.42 -0.27 12.86
C LYS A 170 -3.95 -0.54 13.20
N MET A 171 -3.25 -1.42 12.50
CA MET A 171 -1.84 -1.73 12.78
C MET A 171 -0.97 -0.83 11.92
N ASN A 172 -0.12 0.00 12.52
CA ASN A 172 0.83 0.85 11.79
C ASN A 172 2.22 0.22 11.82
N LEU A 173 2.86 0.10 10.66
CA LEU A 173 4.17 -0.51 10.46
C LEU A 173 5.09 0.51 9.76
N PRO A 174 6.11 1.06 10.45
CA PRO A 174 7.09 1.93 9.82
C PRO A 174 7.82 1.20 8.68
N VAL A 175 8.06 1.89 7.57
CA VAL A 175 8.77 1.32 6.40
C VAL A 175 10.18 0.85 6.78
N ALA A 176 10.85 1.54 7.70
CA ALA A 176 12.15 1.12 8.23
C ALA A 176 12.10 -0.27 8.90
N GLU A 177 11.02 -0.61 9.59
CA GLU A 177 10.84 -1.93 10.21
C GLU A 177 10.49 -3.00 9.17
N LEU A 178 9.66 -2.64 8.19
CA LEU A 178 9.30 -3.54 7.09
C LEU A 178 10.54 -3.94 6.28
N LYS A 179 11.42 -2.99 5.95
CA LYS A 179 12.70 -3.27 5.26
C LYS A 179 13.55 -4.29 6.02
N LYS A 180 13.64 -4.16 7.35
CA LYS A 180 14.38 -5.11 8.21
C LYS A 180 13.75 -6.52 8.20
N LYS A 181 12.42 -6.61 8.22
CA LYS A 181 11.69 -7.90 8.30
C LYS A 181 11.59 -8.64 6.96
N ILE A 182 11.43 -7.90 5.86
CA ILE A 182 11.21 -8.48 4.52
C ILE A 182 12.56 -8.80 3.84
N GLY A 183 13.69 -8.35 4.42
CA GLY A 183 15.03 -8.64 3.90
C GLY A 183 15.32 -8.03 2.53
N SER A 184 14.43 -7.17 2.03
CA SER A 184 14.55 -6.59 0.71
C SER A 184 15.61 -5.49 0.70
N LYS A 185 16.76 -5.76 0.08
CA LYS A 185 17.75 -4.75 -0.31
C LYS A 185 17.25 -3.80 -1.40
N ARG A 186 16.08 -4.08 -1.99
CA ARG A 186 15.49 -3.26 -3.07
C ARG A 186 14.84 -2.02 -2.47
N THR A 187 15.50 -0.89 -2.64
CA THR A 187 14.85 0.42 -2.64
C THR A 187 13.91 0.49 -3.85
N PHE A 188 12.74 1.10 -3.70
CA PHE A 188 11.95 1.56 -4.85
C PHE A 188 12.79 2.64 -5.52
N SER A 189 13.62 2.24 -6.49
CA SER A 189 14.45 3.16 -7.25
C SER A 189 13.70 3.60 -8.49
N LEU A 190 13.49 4.90 -8.61
CA LEU A 190 13.02 5.57 -9.83
C LEU A 190 14.15 5.75 -10.86
N GLU A 191 15.24 4.97 -10.74
CA GLU A 191 16.52 5.07 -11.46
C GLU A 191 16.42 5.16 -12.99
N SER A 192 15.28 4.83 -13.58
CA SER A 192 15.06 4.93 -15.03
C SER A 192 14.50 6.28 -15.51
N LEU A 193 14.18 7.21 -14.60
CA LEU A 193 13.67 8.54 -14.93
C LEU A 193 14.67 9.61 -14.45
N PRO A 194 14.97 10.64 -15.27
CA PRO A 194 15.75 11.78 -14.80
C PRO A 194 14.87 12.58 -13.86
N ILE A 195 14.86 12.22 -12.58
CA ILE A 195 14.13 12.93 -11.53
C ILE A 195 15.17 13.41 -10.52
N SER A 196 15.44 14.72 -10.51
CA SER A 196 16.32 15.34 -9.53
C SER A 196 15.58 15.77 -8.26
N ASP A 197 14.26 15.98 -8.35
CA ASP A 197 13.44 16.43 -7.23
C ASP A 197 11.99 15.99 -7.32
N VAL A 198 11.35 15.92 -6.15
CA VAL A 198 9.91 15.66 -6.01
C VAL A 198 9.34 16.63 -4.99
N GLU A 199 8.36 17.41 -5.41
CA GLU A 199 7.59 18.30 -4.54
C GLU A 199 6.15 17.82 -4.42
N PHE A 200 5.59 18.00 -3.23
CA PHE A 200 4.17 17.75 -3.00
C PHE A 200 3.43 19.07 -2.93
N GLU A 201 2.43 19.21 -3.77
CA GLU A 201 1.47 20.30 -3.74
C GLU A 201 0.09 19.74 -3.38
N LYS A 202 -0.80 20.63 -2.97
CA LYS A 202 -2.19 20.23 -2.73
C LYS A 202 -2.74 19.52 -3.99
N ASP A 203 -3.19 18.29 -3.78
CA ASP A 203 -3.77 17.39 -4.79
C ASP A 203 -2.84 16.97 -5.95
N ALA A 204 -1.51 17.16 -5.85
CA ALA A 204 -0.58 16.74 -6.89
C ALA A 204 0.87 16.50 -6.43
N ILE A 205 1.56 15.60 -7.12
CA ILE A 205 3.03 15.46 -7.08
C ILE A 205 3.63 16.21 -8.26
N ILE A 206 4.68 16.99 -8.01
CA ILE A 206 5.49 17.62 -9.05
C ILE A 206 6.81 16.86 -9.16
N LEU A 207 7.06 16.24 -10.31
CA LEU A 207 8.34 15.62 -10.62
C LEU A 207 9.21 16.64 -11.34
N LYS A 208 10.45 16.85 -10.88
CA LYS A 208 11.41 17.76 -11.50
C LYS A 208 12.60 16.99 -12.07
N PRO A 209 13.09 17.36 -13.26
CA PRO A 209 14.21 16.69 -13.92
C PRO A 209 15.56 17.00 -13.28
#